data_AF-A0A4Y6VB24-F1
#
_entry.id   AF-A0A4Y6VB24-F1
#
_cell.length_a   1.000
_cell.length_b   1.000
_cell.length_c   1.000
_cell.angle_alpha   90.00
_cell.angle_beta   90.00
_cell.angle_gamma   90.00
#
_symmetry.space_group_name_H-M   'P 1'
#
loop_
_entity.id
_entity.type
_entity.pdbx_description
1 polymer ?
#
loop_
_entity_poly.entity_id
_entity_poly.type
_entity_poly.pdbx_seq_one_letter_code
_entity_poly.pdbx_strand_id
1 'polypeptide(L)'
;MSLRDYILSSPAFSRKRAPVWGKFDPAWYAAQYKEQITESGLPETDFNDQSLEEHWLNHGAKMALSPNALFDEKWYLKENPDVREGVQLGIFDCGFLHYCESGFLSRSPHWLFSEKEYFLHNPDISPHILKEQGFCNGYDHYLAVGDREERTPHLFFNPSVFRAASLPKGHKFDFDRSAFSQFIENETAGMRRSSWYFDASWYVKHYAEVATALDNKLFNNPLHHYLTNGDPTAFNPNPWFSEDDYARRYSDVAGIVKGGDLEILLSTSSGLVHARCVSQKTGSTL
;
A
#
# COMPACT_ATOMS: atom_id res chain seq x y z
N MET A 1 -21.97 16.91 9.51
CA MET A 1 -21.59 16.74 8.09
C MET A 1 -21.25 15.28 7.90
N SER A 2 -21.75 14.67 6.83
CA SER A 2 -21.36 13.29 6.48
C SER A 2 -19.93 13.25 5.93
N LEU A 3 -19.25 12.10 5.96
CA LEU A 3 -17.93 11.95 5.35
C LEU A 3 -17.99 12.33 3.86
N ARG A 4 -19.10 11.96 3.23
CA ARG A 4 -19.42 12.34 1.86
C ARG A 4 -19.38 13.86 1.63
N ASP A 5 -19.85 14.69 2.57
CA ASP A 5 -19.81 16.15 2.41
C ASP A 5 -18.36 16.69 2.49
N TYR A 6 -17.56 16.15 3.41
CA TYR A 6 -16.15 16.52 3.57
C TYR A 6 -15.32 16.11 2.33
N ILE A 7 -15.51 14.86 1.92
CA ILE A 7 -14.86 14.26 0.76
C ILE A 7 -15.26 14.97 -0.54
N LEU A 8 -16.54 15.27 -0.75
CA LEU A 8 -16.99 15.94 -1.99
C LEU A 8 -16.50 17.39 -2.09
N SER A 9 -16.15 18.02 -0.97
CA SER A 9 -15.49 19.33 -0.98
C SER A 9 -14.01 19.27 -1.36
N SER A 10 -13.38 18.09 -1.31
CA SER A 10 -11.96 17.93 -1.62
C SER A 10 -11.69 18.05 -3.14
N PRO A 11 -10.55 18.66 -3.53
CA PRO A 11 -10.11 18.69 -4.92
C PRO A 11 -10.04 17.31 -5.59
N ALA A 12 -9.75 16.24 -4.85
CA ALA A 12 -9.69 14.88 -5.38
C ALA A 12 -11.04 14.41 -5.97
N PHE A 13 -12.15 14.96 -5.46
CA PHE A 13 -13.52 14.57 -5.82
C PHE A 13 -14.20 15.58 -6.75
N SER A 14 -13.51 16.67 -7.10
CA SER A 14 -13.96 17.66 -8.11
C SER A 14 -13.93 17.13 -9.55
N ARG A 15 -13.43 15.91 -9.76
CA ARG A 15 -13.33 15.24 -11.07
C ARG A 15 -14.68 14.62 -11.48
N LYS A 16 -14.75 14.14 -12.72
CA LYS A 16 -15.95 13.47 -13.29
C LYS A 16 -16.42 12.25 -12.47
N ARG A 17 -15.53 11.68 -11.67
CA ARG A 17 -15.71 10.46 -10.89
C ARG A 17 -15.01 10.64 -9.55
N ALA A 18 -15.62 10.12 -8.48
CA ALA A 18 -14.95 9.97 -7.19
C ALA A 18 -13.87 8.88 -7.27
N PRO A 19 -12.66 9.11 -6.73
CA PRO A 19 -11.61 8.09 -6.72
C PRO A 19 -12.04 6.81 -5.99
N VAL A 20 -11.53 5.66 -6.44
CA VAL A 20 -11.89 4.36 -5.85
C VAL A 20 -11.41 4.24 -4.40
N TRP A 21 -10.21 4.73 -4.11
CA TRP A 21 -9.64 4.76 -2.75
C TRP A 21 -10.37 5.72 -1.79
N GLY A 22 -11.19 6.62 -2.32
CA GLY A 22 -11.83 7.72 -1.59
C GLY A 22 -13.16 7.37 -0.93
N LYS A 23 -13.47 6.09 -0.72
CA LYS A 23 -14.77 5.63 -0.22
C LYS A 23 -14.61 4.98 1.16
N PHE A 24 -15.58 5.18 2.04
CA PHE A 24 -15.67 4.37 3.25
C PHE A 24 -16.19 2.97 2.90
N ASP A 25 -15.56 1.93 3.47
CA ASP A 25 -15.98 0.54 3.30
C ASP A 25 -16.46 -0.01 4.65
N PRO A 26 -17.77 0.06 4.94
CA PRO A 26 -18.31 -0.37 6.24
C PRO A 26 -18.11 -1.86 6.49
N ALA A 27 -18.22 -2.70 5.45
CA ALA A 27 -18.06 -4.14 5.60
C ALA A 27 -16.62 -4.51 5.95
N TRP A 28 -15.64 -3.91 5.26
CA TRP A 28 -14.24 -4.09 5.60
C TRP A 28 -13.89 -3.50 6.97
N TYR A 29 -14.37 -2.28 7.26
CA TYR A 29 -14.09 -1.58 8.52
C TYR A 29 -14.59 -2.36 9.73
N ALA A 30 -15.83 -2.88 9.67
CA ALA A 30 -16.40 -3.73 10.73
C ALA A 30 -15.63 -5.05 10.89
N ALA A 31 -15.17 -5.65 9.78
CA ALA A 31 -14.40 -6.89 9.83
C ALA A 31 -13.01 -6.69 10.45
N GLN A 32 -12.34 -5.57 10.15
CA GLN A 32 -10.99 -5.29 10.64
C GLN A 32 -10.94 -4.76 12.06
N TYR A 33 -11.85 -3.86 12.42
CA TYR A 33 -11.76 -3.10 13.67
C TYR A 33 -12.86 -3.43 14.67
N LYS A 34 -13.42 -4.63 14.57
CA LYS A 34 -14.55 -5.10 15.37
C LYS A 34 -14.40 -4.82 16.86
N GLU A 35 -13.23 -5.17 17.42
CA GLU A 35 -12.92 -5.00 18.84
C GLU A 35 -12.84 -3.51 19.20
N GLN A 36 -12.08 -2.72 18.42
CA GLN A 36 -11.88 -1.29 18.66
C GLN A 36 -13.19 -0.49 18.56
N ILE A 37 -14.06 -0.85 17.61
CA ILE A 37 -15.38 -0.25 17.45
C ILE A 37 -16.23 -0.52 18.70
N THR A 38 -16.27 -1.78 19.15
CA THR A 38 -17.07 -2.19 20.31
C THR A 38 -16.57 -1.54 21.60
N GLU A 39 -15.25 -1.51 21.82
CA GLU A 39 -14.61 -0.87 22.99
C GLU A 39 -14.87 0.64 23.06
N SER A 40 -14.98 1.29 21.90
CA SER A 40 -15.27 2.72 21.82
C SER A 40 -16.76 3.08 21.94
N GLY A 41 -17.63 2.09 22.13
CA GLY A 41 -19.03 2.29 22.54
C GLY A 41 -20.10 2.03 21.47
N LEU A 42 -19.76 1.52 20.28
CA LEU A 42 -20.75 1.07 19.29
C LEU A 42 -20.87 -0.46 19.35
N PRO A 43 -21.96 -1.03 19.90
CA PRO A 43 -22.11 -2.49 20.00
C PRO A 43 -22.35 -3.12 18.62
N GLU A 44 -21.91 -4.38 18.46
CA GLU A 44 -22.07 -5.15 17.21
C GLU A 44 -23.51 -5.25 16.72
N THR A 45 -24.50 -5.21 17.62
CA THR A 45 -25.93 -5.25 17.28
C THR A 45 -26.38 -4.07 16.44
N ASP A 46 -25.65 -2.96 16.52
CA ASP A 46 -25.99 -1.70 15.89
C ASP A 46 -25.13 -1.44 14.63
N PHE A 47 -24.30 -2.41 14.23
CA PHE A 47 -23.46 -2.30 13.04
C PHE A 47 -24.34 -2.21 11.79
N ASN A 48 -24.25 -1.05 11.13
CA ASN A 48 -24.80 -0.79 9.82
C ASN A 48 -23.93 0.27 9.14
N ASP A 49 -24.10 0.44 7.82
CA ASP A 49 -23.24 1.33 7.03
C ASP A 49 -23.15 2.75 7.61
N GLN A 50 -24.28 3.30 8.05
CA GLN A 50 -24.34 4.66 8.62
C GLN A 50 -23.65 4.73 9.99
N SER A 51 -23.94 3.80 10.90
CA SER A 51 -23.36 3.81 12.26
C SER A 51 -21.84 3.60 12.23
N LEU A 52 -21.34 2.79 11.29
CA LEU A 52 -19.91 2.54 11.10
C LEU A 52 -19.20 3.76 10.50
N GLU A 53 -19.82 4.45 9.54
CA GLU A 53 -19.27 5.68 8.97
C GLU A 53 -19.23 6.80 10.03
N GLU A 54 -20.30 6.96 10.80
CA GLU A 54 -20.38 7.90 11.92
C GLU A 54 -19.35 7.57 13.01
N HIS A 55 -19.17 6.28 13.31
CA HIS A 55 -18.13 5.84 14.24
C HIS A 55 -16.73 6.21 13.73
N TRP A 56 -16.43 5.93 12.47
CA TRP A 56 -15.12 6.25 11.89
C TRP A 56 -14.85 7.76 11.94
N LEU A 57 -15.84 8.59 11.58
CA LEU A 57 -15.73 10.05 11.64
C LEU A 57 -15.46 10.57 13.06
N ASN A 58 -16.18 10.06 14.06
CA ASN A 58 -16.13 10.59 15.42
C ASN A 58 -14.96 10.01 16.24
N HIS A 59 -14.58 8.77 15.96
CA HIS A 59 -13.61 8.00 16.75
C HIS A 59 -12.49 7.41 15.87
N GLY A 60 -12.84 6.68 14.81
CA GLY A 60 -11.88 5.89 14.03
C GLY A 60 -10.73 6.70 13.43
N ALA A 61 -11.02 7.87 12.87
CA ALA A 61 -10.00 8.77 12.31
C ALA A 61 -8.95 9.17 13.36
N LYS A 62 -9.37 9.52 14.58
CA LYS A 62 -8.49 9.89 15.69
C LYS A 62 -7.74 8.70 16.28
N MET A 63 -8.27 7.50 16.10
CA MET A 63 -7.64 6.24 16.50
C MET A 63 -6.68 5.69 15.43
N ALA A 64 -6.41 6.45 14.36
CA ALA A 64 -5.61 6.04 13.21
C ALA A 64 -6.12 4.73 12.57
N LEU A 65 -7.44 4.57 12.48
CA LEU A 65 -8.09 3.47 11.78
C LEU A 65 -8.34 3.87 10.33
N SER A 66 -7.97 2.99 9.40
CA SER A 66 -8.22 3.21 7.98
C SER A 66 -9.73 3.15 7.66
N PRO A 67 -10.24 3.96 6.72
CA PRO A 67 -11.64 3.91 6.31
C PRO A 67 -11.97 2.75 5.35
N ASN A 68 -10.96 2.17 4.71
CA ASN A 68 -11.06 1.09 3.74
C ASN A 68 -9.71 0.37 3.59
N ALA A 69 -9.70 -0.76 2.88
CA ALA A 69 -8.49 -1.55 2.63
C ALA A 69 -7.44 -0.85 1.74
N LEU A 70 -7.85 0.15 0.97
CA LEU A 70 -7.04 0.78 -0.09
C LEU A 70 -6.19 1.94 0.43
N PHE A 71 -6.35 2.32 1.70
CA PHE A 71 -5.56 3.34 2.37
C PHE A 71 -5.02 2.77 3.67
N ASP A 72 -3.70 2.84 3.88
CA ASP A 72 -3.07 2.40 5.12
C ASP A 72 -2.71 3.62 5.97
N GLU A 73 -3.58 3.96 6.92
CA GLU A 73 -3.43 5.13 7.78
C GLU A 73 -2.15 5.08 8.63
N LYS A 74 -1.86 3.93 9.23
CA LYS A 74 -0.69 3.76 10.10
C LYS A 74 0.60 3.88 9.30
N TRP A 75 0.67 3.21 8.15
CA TRP A 75 1.82 3.31 7.26
C TRP A 75 1.96 4.72 6.68
N TYR A 76 0.86 5.34 6.25
CA TYR A 76 0.88 6.68 5.68
C TYR A 76 1.43 7.72 6.65
N LEU A 77 1.01 7.70 7.92
CA LEU A 77 1.54 8.59 8.95
C LEU A 77 2.98 8.24 9.34
N LYS A 78 3.41 6.97 9.21
CA LYS A 78 4.81 6.59 9.41
C LYS A 78 5.71 7.22 8.34
N GLU A 79 5.32 7.08 7.07
CA GLU A 79 6.08 7.56 5.91
C GLU A 79 6.00 9.06 5.66
N ASN A 80 5.01 9.74 6.23
CA ASN A 80 4.86 11.18 6.12
C ASN A 80 4.92 11.84 7.52
N PRO A 81 6.12 11.97 8.13
CA PRO A 81 6.29 12.60 9.43
C PRO A 81 5.68 14.00 9.54
N ASP A 82 5.74 14.79 8.46
CA ASP A 82 5.13 16.12 8.37
C ASP A 82 3.61 16.07 8.53
N VAL A 83 2.95 15.06 7.96
CA VAL A 83 1.51 14.86 8.10
C VAL A 83 1.17 14.37 9.50
N ARG A 84 1.97 13.45 10.05
CA ARG A 84 1.81 12.96 11.44
C ARG A 84 1.91 14.09 12.45
N GLU A 85 2.87 15.00 12.29
CA GLU A 85 2.98 16.21 13.10
C GLU A 85 1.76 17.12 12.91
N GLY A 86 1.30 17.31 11.67
CA GLY A 86 0.08 18.05 11.37
C GLY A 86 -1.17 17.48 12.07
N VAL A 87 -1.31 16.17 12.12
CA VAL A 87 -2.40 15.49 12.85
C VAL A 87 -2.28 15.71 14.35
N GLN A 88 -1.07 15.60 14.92
CA GLN A 88 -0.83 15.87 16.35
C GLN A 88 -1.14 17.32 16.74
N LEU A 89 -0.91 18.27 15.83
CA LEU A 89 -1.24 19.69 16.00
C LEU A 89 -2.70 20.02 15.72
N GLY A 90 -3.52 19.05 15.28
CA GLY A 90 -4.93 19.25 14.94
C GLY A 90 -5.17 20.03 13.65
N ILE A 91 -4.19 20.07 12.74
CA ILE A 91 -4.33 20.67 11.40
C ILE A 91 -5.20 19.77 10.52
N PHE A 92 -5.02 18.45 10.63
CA PHE A 92 -5.81 17.42 9.97
C PHE A 92 -6.35 16.45 11.02
N ASP A 93 -7.57 15.93 10.85
CA ASP A 93 -8.09 14.92 11.78
C ASP A 93 -7.36 13.58 11.66
N CYS A 94 -6.92 13.24 10.44
CA CYS A 94 -6.13 12.03 10.14
C CYS A 94 -5.39 12.14 8.79
N GLY A 95 -4.50 11.18 8.54
CA GLY A 95 -3.74 11.05 7.30
C GLY A 95 -4.62 10.84 6.07
N PHE A 96 -5.72 10.09 6.18
CA PHE A 96 -6.66 9.91 5.07
C PHE A 96 -7.30 11.22 4.61
N LEU A 97 -7.67 12.11 5.54
CA LEU A 97 -8.23 13.42 5.16
C LEU A 97 -7.17 14.31 4.51
N HIS A 98 -5.95 14.34 5.06
CA HIS A 98 -4.83 15.01 4.39
C HIS A 98 -4.61 14.46 2.97
N TYR A 99 -4.66 13.14 2.80
CA TYR A 99 -4.50 12.50 1.50
C TYR A 99 -5.60 12.88 0.52
N CYS A 100 -6.86 12.87 0.98
CA CYS A 100 -8.00 13.37 0.21
C CYS A 100 -7.80 14.82 -0.22
N GLU A 101 -7.33 15.70 0.66
CA GLU A 101 -7.22 17.14 0.38
C GLU A 101 -6.08 17.46 -0.59
N SER A 102 -4.88 16.92 -0.35
CA SER A 102 -3.69 17.29 -1.11
C SER A 102 -2.66 16.17 -1.28
N GLY A 103 -2.61 15.20 -0.35
CA GLY A 103 -1.60 14.14 -0.39
C GLY A 103 -1.66 13.26 -1.64
N PHE A 104 -2.85 13.10 -2.25
CA PHE A 104 -3.02 12.31 -3.48
C PHE A 104 -2.21 12.81 -4.68
N LEU A 105 -1.69 14.04 -4.66
CA LEU A 105 -0.89 14.61 -5.75
C LEU A 105 0.58 14.16 -5.74
N SER A 106 1.08 13.65 -4.61
CA SER A 106 2.53 13.43 -4.43
C SER A 106 2.91 12.31 -3.47
N ARG A 107 1.96 11.77 -2.71
CA ARG A 107 2.21 10.74 -1.70
C ARG A 107 1.57 9.43 -2.14
N SER A 108 2.16 8.31 -1.75
CA SER A 108 1.50 7.02 -1.84
C SER A 108 0.56 6.83 -0.64
N PRO A 109 -0.66 6.30 -0.82
CA PRO A 109 -1.59 6.01 0.27
C PRO A 109 -1.43 4.63 0.90
N HIS A 110 -0.66 3.75 0.27
CA HIS A 110 -0.54 2.35 0.67
C HIS A 110 0.85 1.81 0.34
N TRP A 111 1.40 0.99 1.23
CA TRP A 111 2.75 0.39 1.14
C TRP A 111 2.98 -0.51 -0.08
N LEU A 112 1.92 -0.91 -0.79
CA LEU A 112 1.98 -1.82 -1.94
C LEU A 112 1.77 -1.09 -3.27
N PHE A 113 1.74 0.25 -3.23
CA PHE A 113 1.61 1.07 -4.42
C PHE A 113 2.64 2.21 -4.36
N SER A 114 3.36 2.40 -5.45
CA SER A 114 4.23 3.56 -5.64
C SER A 114 3.85 4.26 -6.93
N GLU A 115 3.43 5.52 -6.82
CA GLU A 115 3.10 6.32 -8.01
C GLU A 115 4.30 6.44 -8.95
N LYS A 116 5.50 6.55 -8.37
CA LYS A 116 6.76 6.56 -9.11
C LYS A 116 6.99 5.27 -9.88
N GLU A 117 6.90 4.12 -9.21
CA GLU A 117 7.07 2.82 -9.85
C GLU A 117 6.01 2.57 -10.92
N TYR A 118 4.79 3.05 -10.66
CA TYR A 118 3.69 2.93 -11.58
C TYR A 118 3.96 3.64 -12.91
N PHE A 119 4.40 4.90 -12.89
CA PHE A 119 4.76 5.59 -14.13
C PHE A 119 6.05 5.06 -14.76
N LEU A 120 7.00 4.57 -13.96
CA LEU A 120 8.24 3.98 -14.47
C LEU A 120 7.98 2.70 -15.28
N HIS A 121 7.09 1.83 -14.80
CA HIS A 121 6.78 0.54 -15.43
C HIS A 121 5.67 0.60 -16.48
N ASN A 122 4.98 1.73 -16.59
CA ASN A 122 3.88 1.93 -17.53
C ASN A 122 4.12 3.25 -18.32
N PRO A 123 5.13 3.30 -19.20
CA PRO A 123 5.57 4.54 -19.85
C PRO A 123 4.56 5.11 -20.87
N ASP A 124 3.53 4.35 -21.21
CA ASP A 124 2.42 4.78 -22.08
C ASP A 124 1.38 5.66 -21.36
N ILE A 125 1.43 5.71 -20.02
CA ILE A 125 0.58 6.62 -19.22
C ILE A 125 1.41 7.73 -18.60
N SER A 126 0.78 8.88 -18.39
CA SER A 126 1.40 10.04 -17.72
C SER A 126 0.36 10.76 -16.86
N PRO A 127 0.77 11.58 -15.88
CA PRO A 127 -0.17 12.37 -15.08
C PRO A 127 -1.13 13.21 -15.93
N HIS A 128 -0.67 13.72 -17.07
CA HIS A 128 -1.51 14.48 -18.00
C HIS A 128 -2.62 13.61 -18.62
N ILE A 129 -2.25 12.44 -19.17
CA ILE A 129 -3.19 11.50 -19.79
C ILE A 129 -4.24 11.04 -18.78
N LEU A 130 -3.81 10.68 -17.56
CA LEU A 130 -4.72 10.22 -16.50
C LEU A 130 -5.73 11.32 -16.12
N LYS A 131 -5.27 12.57 -16.03
CA LYS A 131 -6.13 13.72 -15.73
C LYS A 131 -7.17 13.96 -16.83
N GLU A 132 -6.79 13.82 -18.11
CA GLU A 132 -7.72 13.93 -19.25
C GLU A 132 -8.80 12.83 -19.23
N GLN A 133 -8.41 11.63 -18.83
CA GLN A 133 -9.32 10.50 -18.62
C GLN A 133 -10.20 10.63 -17.37
N GLY A 134 -9.92 11.63 -16.52
CA GLY A 134 -10.72 11.96 -15.34
C GLY A 134 -10.28 11.27 -14.05
N PHE A 135 -9.11 10.62 -14.04
CA PHE A 135 -8.49 10.08 -12.83
C PHE A 135 -7.80 11.19 -12.03
N CYS A 136 -7.77 11.06 -10.70
CA CYS A 136 -7.11 12.05 -9.85
C CYS A 136 -5.59 11.84 -9.76
N ASN A 137 -5.11 10.59 -9.83
CA ASN A 137 -3.70 10.21 -9.78
C ASN A 137 -3.47 8.79 -10.33
N GLY A 138 -2.22 8.31 -10.25
CA GLY A 138 -1.85 6.97 -10.71
C GLY A 138 -2.55 5.86 -9.95
N TYR A 139 -2.73 6.03 -8.65
CA TYR A 139 -3.38 5.03 -7.80
C TYR A 139 -4.86 4.85 -8.13
N ASP A 140 -5.59 5.95 -8.35
CA ASP A 140 -6.99 5.89 -8.77
C ASP A 140 -7.15 5.18 -10.11
N HIS A 141 -6.28 5.48 -11.09
CA HIS A 141 -6.25 4.76 -12.37
C HIS A 141 -5.98 3.27 -12.17
N TYR A 142 -4.96 2.91 -11.39
CA TYR A 142 -4.61 1.52 -11.13
C TYR A 142 -5.77 0.73 -10.54
N LEU A 143 -6.41 1.27 -9.49
CA LEU A 143 -7.55 0.64 -8.82
C LEU A 143 -8.81 0.57 -9.71
N ALA A 144 -9.01 1.55 -10.60
CA ALA A 144 -10.17 1.58 -11.48
C ALA A 144 -10.09 0.56 -12.61
N VAL A 145 -8.94 0.52 -13.28
CA VAL A 145 -8.74 -0.16 -14.55
C VAL A 145 -7.37 -0.81 -14.67
N GLY A 146 -6.31 -0.20 -14.11
CA GLY A 146 -4.94 -0.66 -14.32
C GLY A 146 -4.66 -2.09 -13.85
N ASP A 147 -5.28 -2.55 -12.75
CA ASP A 147 -5.12 -3.95 -12.33
C ASP A 147 -5.70 -4.96 -13.34
N ARG A 148 -6.85 -4.61 -13.98
CA ARG A 148 -7.46 -5.41 -15.05
C ARG A 148 -6.66 -5.37 -16.34
N GLU A 149 -5.96 -4.27 -16.59
CA GLU A 149 -4.99 -4.11 -17.67
C GLU A 149 -3.65 -4.80 -17.38
N GLU A 150 -3.52 -5.52 -16.26
CA GLU A 150 -2.29 -6.18 -15.83
C GLU A 150 -1.10 -5.24 -15.59
N ARG A 151 -1.38 -3.96 -15.30
CA ARG A 151 -0.33 -2.97 -15.01
C ARG A 151 0.39 -3.33 -13.72
N THR A 152 1.68 -3.04 -13.67
CA THR A 152 2.50 -3.27 -12.46
C THR A 152 2.42 -2.05 -11.54
N PRO A 153 1.76 -2.12 -10.35
CA PRO A 153 1.68 -1.02 -9.39
C PRO A 153 2.96 -0.80 -8.57
N HIS A 154 3.73 -1.87 -8.40
CA HIS A 154 4.88 -1.92 -7.51
C HIS A 154 5.81 -3.05 -7.96
N LEU A 155 7.11 -2.89 -7.76
CA LEU A 155 8.08 -3.91 -8.16
C LEU A 155 7.79 -5.28 -7.51
N PHE A 156 7.43 -5.26 -6.23
CA PHE A 156 7.16 -6.46 -5.45
C PHE A 156 5.73 -7.00 -5.58
N PHE A 157 4.90 -6.38 -6.43
CA PHE A 157 3.56 -6.87 -6.74
C PHE A 157 3.24 -6.75 -8.23
N ASN A 158 3.19 -7.88 -8.91
CA ASN A 158 2.74 -7.99 -10.29
C ASN A 158 1.43 -8.81 -10.32
N PRO A 159 0.31 -8.23 -10.78
CA PRO A 159 -0.99 -8.91 -10.80
C PRO A 159 -0.97 -10.25 -11.53
N SER A 160 -0.27 -10.35 -12.67
CA SER A 160 -0.20 -11.57 -13.46
C SER A 160 0.59 -12.68 -12.76
N VAL A 161 1.66 -12.33 -12.04
CA VAL A 161 2.41 -13.28 -11.21
C VAL A 161 1.55 -13.80 -10.05
N PHE A 162 0.88 -12.90 -9.33
CA PHE A 162 -0.01 -13.28 -8.23
C PHE A 162 -1.19 -14.13 -8.70
N ARG A 163 -1.80 -13.79 -9.84
CA ARG A 163 -2.84 -14.59 -10.50
C ARG A 163 -2.33 -15.99 -10.80
N ALA A 164 -1.22 -16.11 -11.51
CA ALA A 164 -0.63 -17.40 -11.86
C ALA A 164 -0.31 -18.24 -10.61
N ALA A 165 0.19 -17.63 -9.54
CA ALA A 165 0.46 -18.31 -8.26
C ALA A 165 -0.81 -18.74 -7.51
N SER A 166 -1.97 -18.17 -7.85
CA SER A 166 -3.26 -18.48 -7.24
C SER A 166 -4.06 -19.56 -7.99
N LEU A 167 -3.63 -20.01 -9.18
CA LEU A 167 -4.30 -21.06 -9.95
C LEU A 167 -3.97 -22.51 -9.54
N PRO A 168 -2.77 -22.84 -9.02
CA PRO A 168 -2.47 -24.18 -8.52
C PRO A 168 -3.49 -24.65 -7.48
N LYS A 169 -3.74 -25.97 -7.46
CA LYS A 169 -4.91 -26.60 -6.82
C LYS A 169 -5.11 -26.19 -5.35
N GLY A 170 -6.21 -25.49 -5.08
CA GLY A 170 -6.76 -25.27 -3.74
C GLY A 170 -7.02 -23.81 -3.37
N HIS A 171 -6.40 -22.86 -4.08
CA HIS A 171 -6.62 -21.44 -3.83
C HIS A 171 -7.86 -20.93 -4.57
N LYS A 172 -8.72 -20.19 -3.86
CA LYS A 172 -9.77 -19.40 -4.50
C LYS A 172 -9.15 -18.14 -5.08
N PHE A 173 -9.50 -17.85 -6.33
CA PHE A 173 -9.21 -16.60 -7.00
C PHE A 173 -10.47 -16.17 -7.76
N ASP A 174 -10.90 -14.95 -7.52
CA ASP A 174 -12.07 -14.35 -8.17
C ASP A 174 -11.59 -13.46 -9.32
N PHE A 175 -11.93 -13.83 -10.55
CA PHE A 175 -11.52 -13.09 -11.74
C PHE A 175 -12.31 -11.79 -11.97
N ASP A 176 -13.44 -11.62 -11.28
CA ASP A 176 -14.24 -10.40 -11.36
C ASP A 176 -13.72 -9.32 -10.40
N ARG A 177 -12.86 -9.71 -9.45
CA ARG A 177 -12.20 -8.82 -8.48
C ARG A 177 -10.75 -8.53 -8.88
N SER A 178 -10.25 -7.37 -8.44
CA SER A 178 -8.85 -7.03 -8.64
C SER A 178 -7.93 -8.01 -7.89
N ALA A 179 -6.78 -8.31 -8.50
CA ALA A 179 -5.72 -9.07 -7.88
C ALA A 179 -5.17 -8.31 -6.67
N PHE A 180 -5.05 -7.00 -6.77
CA PHE A 180 -4.60 -6.12 -5.69
C PHE A 180 -5.49 -6.22 -4.44
N SER A 181 -6.81 -6.02 -4.58
CA SER A 181 -7.73 -6.08 -3.43
C SER A 181 -7.75 -7.48 -2.82
N GLN A 182 -7.76 -8.53 -3.65
CA GLN A 182 -7.67 -9.91 -3.16
C GLN A 182 -6.37 -10.22 -2.42
N PHE A 183 -5.26 -9.56 -2.77
CA PHE A 183 -3.99 -9.73 -2.07
C PHE A 183 -3.99 -9.05 -0.70
N ILE A 184 -4.44 -7.79 -0.62
CA ILE A 184 -4.38 -7.01 0.62
C ILE A 184 -5.47 -7.41 1.63
N GLU A 185 -6.61 -7.92 1.18
CA GLU A 185 -7.73 -8.32 2.06
C GLU A 185 -7.58 -9.74 2.62
N ASN A 186 -6.76 -10.59 2.00
CA ASN A 186 -6.65 -12.00 2.36
C ASN A 186 -5.29 -12.28 3.00
N GLU A 187 -5.29 -12.56 4.30
CA GLU A 187 -4.09 -12.89 5.07
C GLU A 187 -3.28 -14.04 4.42
N THR A 188 -3.95 -15.05 3.85
CA THR A 188 -3.29 -16.19 3.19
C THR A 188 -2.74 -15.86 1.80
N ALA A 189 -3.18 -14.77 1.18
CA ALA A 189 -2.70 -14.37 -0.14
C ALA A 189 -1.23 -13.93 -0.10
N GLY A 190 -0.78 -13.37 1.03
CA GLY A 190 0.59 -12.93 1.20
C GLY A 190 1.65 -14.04 1.24
N MET A 191 1.23 -15.31 1.36
CA MET A 191 2.11 -16.48 1.20
C MET A 191 2.29 -16.90 -0.26
N ARG A 192 1.42 -16.42 -1.16
CA ARG A 192 1.53 -16.68 -2.60
C ARG A 192 2.55 -15.73 -3.20
N ARG A 193 3.19 -16.17 -4.27
CA ARG A 193 4.18 -15.35 -4.98
C ARG A 193 3.49 -14.12 -5.58
N SER A 194 3.91 -12.93 -5.16
CA SER A 194 3.41 -11.64 -5.68
C SER A 194 4.32 -11.03 -6.75
N SER A 195 5.61 -11.39 -6.76
CA SER A 195 6.60 -10.98 -7.77
C SER A 195 7.70 -12.02 -7.90
N TRP A 196 8.59 -11.85 -8.86
CA TRP A 196 9.79 -12.68 -8.97
C TRP A 196 10.90 -12.29 -7.99
N TYR A 197 10.74 -11.15 -7.31
CA TYR A 197 11.77 -10.56 -6.47
C TYR A 197 11.64 -10.92 -4.99
N PHE A 198 10.48 -11.41 -4.57
CA PHE A 198 10.19 -11.78 -3.19
C PHE A 198 9.69 -13.23 -3.08
N ASP A 199 10.33 -14.01 -2.21
CA ASP A 199 9.91 -15.38 -1.89
C ASP A 199 9.34 -15.46 -0.47
N ALA A 200 8.02 -15.33 -0.34
CA ALA A 200 7.34 -15.33 0.94
C ALA A 200 7.54 -16.62 1.74
N SER A 201 7.59 -17.78 1.07
CA SER A 201 7.73 -19.08 1.73
C SER A 201 9.14 -19.26 2.30
N TRP A 202 10.14 -18.88 1.53
CA TRP A 202 11.51 -18.86 2.02
C TRP A 202 11.70 -17.81 3.12
N TYR A 203 11.17 -16.60 2.94
CA TYR A 203 11.34 -15.48 3.87
C TYR A 203 10.87 -15.82 5.29
N VAL A 204 9.64 -16.32 5.44
CA VAL A 204 9.10 -16.72 6.76
C VAL A 204 9.86 -17.90 7.35
N LYS A 205 10.31 -18.84 6.52
CA LYS A 205 11.10 -20.00 6.98
C LYS A 205 12.50 -19.60 7.44
N HIS A 206 13.09 -18.58 6.80
CA HIS A 206 14.45 -18.13 7.07
C HIS A 206 14.52 -17.21 8.29
N TYR A 207 13.55 -16.29 8.42
CA TYR A 207 13.50 -15.30 9.50
C TYR A 207 12.44 -15.67 10.55
N ALA A 208 12.85 -16.38 11.61
CA ALA A 208 11.95 -16.80 12.70
C ALA A 208 11.27 -15.62 13.44
N GLU A 209 11.94 -14.45 13.51
CA GLU A 209 11.34 -13.25 14.09
C GLU A 209 10.17 -12.71 13.26
N VAL A 210 10.23 -12.87 11.93
CA VAL A 210 9.13 -12.52 11.03
C VAL A 210 7.93 -13.42 11.30
N ALA A 211 8.14 -14.74 11.40
CA ALA A 211 7.06 -15.67 11.74
C ALA A 211 6.37 -15.28 13.05
N THR A 212 7.16 -14.95 14.08
CA THR A 212 6.65 -14.48 15.37
C THR A 212 5.88 -13.15 15.25
N ALA A 213 6.35 -12.21 14.44
CA ALA A 213 5.70 -10.92 14.24
C ALA A 213 4.36 -11.07 13.48
N LEU A 214 4.26 -12.03 12.55
CA LEU A 214 3.02 -12.36 11.85
C LEU A 214 2.02 -13.04 12.78
N ASP A 215 2.46 -14.00 13.61
CA ASP A 215 1.60 -14.67 14.59
C ASP A 215 1.01 -13.68 15.61
N ASN A 216 1.80 -12.66 15.99
CA ASN A 216 1.37 -11.56 16.87
C ASN A 216 0.58 -10.46 16.14
N LYS A 217 0.27 -10.62 14.84
CA LYS A 217 -0.45 -9.65 14.01
C LYS A 217 0.17 -8.25 13.99
N LEU A 218 1.49 -8.16 14.15
CA LEU A 218 2.22 -6.89 14.00
C LEU A 218 2.32 -6.47 12.53
N PHE A 219 2.32 -7.46 11.62
CA PHE A 219 2.31 -7.25 10.18
C PHE A 219 1.25 -8.14 9.54
N ASN A 220 0.61 -7.65 8.47
CA ASN A 220 -0.47 -8.35 7.79
C ASN A 220 0.00 -9.61 7.05
N ASN A 221 1.21 -9.57 6.48
CA ASN A 221 1.78 -10.67 5.70
C ASN A 221 3.30 -10.50 5.54
N PRO A 222 4.03 -11.51 5.00
CA PRO A 222 5.48 -11.44 4.88
C PRO A 222 5.98 -10.29 4.01
N LEU A 223 5.28 -9.99 2.91
CA LEU A 223 5.65 -8.87 2.04
C LEU A 223 5.43 -7.53 2.73
N HIS A 224 4.35 -7.39 3.50
CA HIS A 224 4.12 -6.21 4.33
C HIS A 224 5.27 -6.02 5.33
N HIS A 225 5.72 -7.09 6.02
CA HIS A 225 6.90 -6.99 6.88
C HIS A 225 8.13 -6.51 6.11
N TYR A 226 8.45 -7.14 4.98
CA TYR A 226 9.62 -6.78 4.19
C TYR A 226 9.61 -5.30 3.76
N LEU A 227 8.45 -4.78 3.33
CA LEU A 227 8.32 -3.39 2.85
C LEU A 227 8.14 -2.35 3.97
N THR A 228 7.77 -2.74 5.20
CA THR A 228 7.39 -1.76 6.24
C THR A 228 8.10 -1.95 7.58
N ASN A 229 9.07 -2.85 7.68
CA ASN A 229 9.86 -3.04 8.90
C ASN A 229 10.72 -1.80 9.25
N GLY A 230 11.36 -1.83 10.42
CA GLY A 230 12.16 -0.71 10.93
C GLY A 230 13.64 -0.72 10.50
N ASP A 231 14.12 -1.83 9.94
CA ASP A 231 15.51 -2.03 9.51
C ASP A 231 15.53 -2.70 8.13
N PRO A 232 15.26 -1.94 7.05
CA PRO A 232 15.04 -2.50 5.72
C PRO A 232 16.23 -3.30 5.20
N THR A 233 17.44 -3.03 5.67
CA THR A 233 18.67 -3.73 5.23
C THR A 233 18.90 -5.08 5.91
N ALA A 234 18.19 -5.38 7.00
CA ALA A 234 18.40 -6.61 7.76
C ALA A 234 17.82 -7.86 7.08
N PHE A 235 16.91 -7.68 6.11
CA PHE A 235 16.11 -8.76 5.56
C PHE A 235 16.30 -8.88 4.06
N ASN A 236 16.80 -10.01 3.59
CA ASN A 236 16.87 -10.31 2.17
C ASN A 236 15.50 -10.80 1.67
N PRO A 237 15.05 -10.40 0.46
CA PRO A 237 13.74 -10.77 -0.04
C PRO A 237 13.67 -12.21 -0.60
N ASN A 238 14.83 -12.81 -0.90
CA ASN A 238 14.93 -14.15 -1.49
C ASN A 238 16.33 -14.76 -1.23
N PRO A 239 16.55 -16.07 -1.42
CA PRO A 239 17.81 -16.73 -1.09
C PRO A 239 18.98 -16.40 -2.02
N TRP A 240 18.72 -15.76 -3.16
CA TRP A 240 19.72 -15.52 -4.21
C TRP A 240 20.19 -14.06 -4.26
N PHE A 241 19.61 -13.19 -3.43
CA PHE A 241 19.95 -11.78 -3.37
C PHE A 241 20.29 -11.39 -1.94
N SER A 242 21.45 -10.74 -1.76
CA SER A 242 21.85 -10.13 -0.50
C SER A 242 21.91 -8.62 -0.65
N GLU A 243 21.10 -7.92 0.14
CA GLU A 243 21.08 -6.46 0.19
C GLU A 243 22.40 -5.89 0.72
N ASP A 244 22.95 -6.50 1.77
CA ASP A 244 24.25 -6.13 2.33
C ASP A 244 25.39 -6.27 1.31
N ASP A 245 25.45 -7.40 0.59
CA ASP A 245 26.47 -7.61 -0.45
C ASP A 245 26.31 -6.60 -1.58
N TYR A 246 25.07 -6.31 -1.97
CA TYR A 246 24.77 -5.34 -3.00
C TYR A 246 25.19 -3.93 -2.59
N ALA A 247 24.79 -3.47 -1.40
CA ALA A 247 25.16 -2.16 -0.87
C ALA A 247 26.68 -2.01 -0.72
N ARG A 248 27.40 -3.06 -0.29
CA ARG A 248 28.87 -3.03 -0.22
C ARG A 248 29.53 -2.92 -1.58
N ARG A 249 28.96 -3.56 -2.61
CA ARG A 249 29.52 -3.54 -3.97
C ARG A 249 29.25 -2.24 -4.71
N TYR A 250 28.13 -1.59 -4.40
CA TYR A 250 27.70 -0.32 -4.99
C TYR A 250 27.60 0.72 -3.87
N SER A 251 28.74 1.31 -3.50
CA SER A 251 28.83 2.23 -2.35
C SER A 251 28.07 3.54 -2.55
N ASP A 252 27.80 3.91 -3.80
CA ASP A 252 26.88 4.96 -4.22
C ASP A 252 25.44 4.67 -3.80
N VAL A 253 25.03 3.40 -3.80
CA VAL A 253 23.73 2.93 -3.30
C VAL A 253 23.68 2.93 -1.77
N ALA A 254 24.74 2.46 -1.09
CA ALA A 254 24.78 2.36 0.37
C ALA A 254 24.62 3.71 1.11
N GLY A 255 25.16 4.79 0.55
CA GLY A 255 25.05 6.14 1.14
C GLY A 255 23.63 6.69 1.14
N ILE A 256 22.78 6.24 0.22
CA ILE A 256 21.44 6.79 0.03
C ILE A 256 20.37 5.95 0.77
N VAL A 257 20.59 4.64 0.91
CA VAL A 257 19.73 3.75 1.73
C VAL A 257 19.74 4.17 3.22
N LYS A 258 20.90 4.56 3.76
CA LYS A 258 21.02 5.07 5.14
C LYS A 258 20.29 6.40 5.40
N GLY A 259 19.95 7.16 4.35
CA GLY A 259 19.20 8.41 4.44
C GLY A 259 17.68 8.23 4.52
N GLY A 260 17.17 7.00 4.40
CA GLY A 260 15.73 6.70 4.39
C GLY A 260 15.02 7.06 3.08
N ASP A 261 15.77 7.35 2.01
CA ASP A 261 15.22 7.84 0.74
C ASP A 261 15.05 6.73 -0.32
N LEU A 262 15.45 5.49 -0.02
CA LEU A 262 15.62 4.42 -1.00
C LEU A 262 15.46 2.99 -0.46
N GLU A 263 14.62 2.19 -1.13
CA GLU A 263 14.73 0.72 -1.14
C GLU A 263 15.72 0.29 -2.25
N ILE A 264 16.49 -0.78 -2.01
CA ILE A 264 17.32 -1.42 -3.04
C ILE A 264 16.38 -2.25 -3.93
N LEU A 265 15.97 -1.68 -5.07
CA LEU A 265 14.98 -2.28 -5.95
C LEU A 265 15.64 -3.22 -6.98
N LEU A 266 15.25 -4.49 -7.01
CA LEU A 266 15.70 -5.45 -8.01
C LEU A 266 15.08 -5.16 -9.39
N SER A 267 15.84 -4.64 -10.36
CA SER A 267 15.43 -4.54 -11.77
C SER A 267 15.89 -5.75 -12.59
N THR A 268 15.23 -6.05 -13.70
CA THR A 268 15.76 -7.01 -14.69
C THR A 268 16.03 -6.30 -16.01
N SER A 269 17.26 -6.44 -16.50
CA SER A 269 17.55 -6.30 -17.92
C SER A 269 18.19 -7.61 -18.37
N SER A 270 17.66 -8.20 -19.45
CA SER A 270 18.25 -9.38 -20.12
C SER A 270 18.34 -10.67 -19.27
N GLY A 271 17.36 -10.93 -18.39
CA GLY A 271 17.30 -12.18 -17.61
C GLY A 271 18.30 -12.29 -16.45
N LEU A 272 19.02 -11.20 -16.15
CA LEU A 272 19.87 -11.04 -14.98
C LEU A 272 19.22 -10.06 -13.98
N VAL A 273 19.16 -10.46 -12.71
CA VAL A 273 18.73 -9.60 -11.60
C VAL A 273 19.78 -8.51 -11.40
N HIS A 274 19.42 -7.26 -11.70
CA HIS A 274 20.22 -6.06 -11.49
C HIS A 274 19.51 -5.19 -10.46
N ALA A 275 20.03 -4.99 -9.25
CA ALA A 275 19.43 -3.97 -8.40
C ALA A 275 19.65 -2.55 -8.98
N ARG A 276 18.70 -1.66 -8.73
CA ARG A 276 18.68 -0.24 -9.03
C ARG A 276 18.18 0.48 -7.79
N CYS A 277 18.72 1.64 -7.53
CA CYS A 277 18.29 2.49 -6.42
C CYS A 277 17.31 3.52 -6.96
N VAL A 278 16.03 3.50 -6.54
CA VAL A 278 14.99 4.41 -7.06
C VAL A 278 14.44 5.38 -6.00
N SER A 279 14.99 6.61 -5.90
CA SER A 279 14.75 7.52 -4.74
C SER A 279 13.28 7.93 -4.61
N GLN A 280 12.69 7.81 -3.43
CA GLN A 280 11.31 8.26 -3.19
C GLN A 280 11.18 9.80 -3.22
N LYS A 281 12.28 10.58 -3.09
CA LYS A 281 12.19 12.04 -2.89
C LYS A 281 12.60 12.95 -4.05
N THR A 282 13.43 12.53 -5.02
CA THR A 282 14.11 13.53 -5.90
C THR A 282 14.14 13.27 -7.41
N GLY A 283 13.37 12.31 -7.93
CA GLY A 283 13.09 12.26 -9.38
C GLY A 283 14.32 12.09 -10.30
N SER A 284 15.46 11.63 -9.78
CA SER A 284 16.67 11.36 -10.57
C SER A 284 17.02 9.87 -10.50
N THR A 285 17.17 9.24 -11.66
CA THR A 285 17.82 7.94 -11.84
C THR A 285 19.33 8.16 -11.78
N LEU A 286 20.02 7.39 -10.93
CA LEU A 286 21.46 7.16 -11.04
C LEU A 286 21.67 5.78 -11.68
#